data_AF-A0CIC3-F1
#
_entry.id   AF-A0CIC3-F1
#
_cell.length_a   1.000
_cell.length_b   1.000
_cell.length_c   1.000
_cell.angle_alpha   90.00
_cell.angle_beta   90.00
_cell.angle_gamma   90.00
#
_symmetry.space_group_name_H-M   'P 1'
#
loop_
_entity.id
_entity.type
_entity.pdbx_description
1 polymer ?
#
loop_
_entity_poly.entity_id
_entity_poly.type
_entity_poly.pdbx_seq_one_letter_code
_entity_poly.pdbx_strand_id
1 'polypeptide(L)'
;MNYLILFYLVVCFANSDVWNIKLPSQVKLLQKLREKRNDRKLEDVKTQWESIRIHFEFLESPPSDVLEQTNTVLNIVKTFFGRFILVKRQTGNLEWKSSYETDWQILTIPASLQKSYDADLVFFVGQEDNQDVEYIARAAPVIFDETTGRPIFGIMQMNNYYMKEFQGTDAKFEAAVQVVLHESIHGLGFTDNLYSNYYNSTSNEKYDFTVYQRVNQQIDLPTPRLTQLAENHFGCSKLVGGTMEDQMGGGTAGSHLERSIFYNELMTGALMTGNSLLSEFTFGLLEDTGFYRVTKHISDIQLWGKDKGCDFYKNQCFSNQQYKEFCTDPYDDSNQSDNPLNHLSCSYTHTGIGICMNDGLVECPYYYVISDLDCRDAENYNQTLFQGSNFHFGYDSMCIEGGFVSKIKQSIDIGYSCYQYSCDENNSLTIIVDGVKYDCSVGGSSPSYNTEQYKQGIVCPDNPKDLCESASECPNQCNKKGYCLGGVCTCIAGYSGRACEKSCTSYRDGIECVQSCSTNTFADDSTMYCIGCPANCATCSAKDVCTLCEDTHLLVGGFCEPLPTYSVILVTSIIALFLAL
;
A
#
# COMPACT_ATOMS: atom_id res chain seq x y z
N MET A 1 21.93 -13.73 -16.38
CA MET A 1 21.96 -12.44 -15.68
C MET A 1 21.76 -11.26 -16.62
N ASN A 2 22.50 -11.08 -17.73
CA ASN A 2 22.26 -9.92 -18.62
C ASN A 2 20.88 -9.87 -19.30
N TYR A 3 20.19 -11.00 -19.46
CA TYR A 3 18.79 -11.04 -19.94
C TYR A 3 17.73 -10.99 -18.80
N LEU A 4 18.18 -10.97 -17.55
CA LEU A 4 17.36 -11.01 -16.33
C LEU A 4 17.25 -9.63 -15.64
N ILE A 5 17.86 -8.57 -16.19
CA ILE A 5 17.78 -7.21 -15.63
C ILE A 5 16.88 -6.32 -16.51
N LEU A 6 16.88 -6.54 -17.83
CA LEU A 6 16.10 -5.73 -18.78
C LEU A 6 14.57 -5.89 -18.67
N PHE A 7 14.07 -7.00 -18.11
CA PHE A 7 12.62 -7.25 -18.03
C PHE A 7 11.96 -6.61 -16.79
N TYR A 8 12.76 -6.23 -15.78
CA TYR A 8 12.25 -5.85 -14.44
C TYR A 8 12.00 -4.36 -14.24
N LEU A 9 12.40 -3.54 -15.21
CA LEU A 9 12.08 -2.12 -15.17
C LEU A 9 10.57 -1.90 -15.40
N VAL A 10 9.89 -2.81 -16.11
CA VAL A 10 8.53 -2.58 -16.64
C VAL A 10 7.43 -2.87 -15.62
N VAL A 11 7.26 -2.00 -14.62
CA VAL A 11 6.01 -2.02 -13.83
C VAL A 11 5.56 -0.60 -13.49
N CYS A 12 4.48 -0.17 -14.17
CA CYS A 12 3.87 1.16 -14.21
C CYS A 12 4.65 2.22 -15.02
N PHE A 13 5.08 1.89 -16.23
CA PHE A 13 5.55 2.91 -17.17
C PHE A 13 4.40 3.48 -17.99
N ALA A 14 3.94 4.67 -17.59
CA ALA A 14 3.26 5.57 -18.50
C ALA A 14 4.29 6.38 -19.31
N ASN A 15 5.07 5.74 -20.18
CA ASN A 15 5.88 6.44 -21.20
C ASN A 15 5.29 6.23 -22.60
N SER A 16 4.04 6.65 -22.79
CA SER A 16 3.50 7.22 -24.03
C SER A 16 2.03 7.60 -23.81
N ASP A 17 1.69 8.86 -24.09
CA ASP A 17 0.34 9.43 -24.09
C ASP A 17 -0.41 9.48 -22.75
N VAL A 18 0.12 10.32 -21.85
CA VAL A 18 -0.59 11.28 -20.97
C VAL A 18 -2.08 10.97 -20.70
N TRP A 19 -2.36 10.34 -19.55
CA TRP A 19 -3.66 10.36 -18.87
C TRP A 19 -3.97 11.76 -18.33
N ASN A 20 -4.16 12.74 -19.21
CA ASN A 20 -4.91 13.94 -18.83
C ASN A 20 -6.40 13.56 -18.94
N ILE A 21 -6.95 12.89 -17.93
CA ILE A 21 -8.41 12.91 -17.70
C ILE A 21 -8.78 14.30 -17.15
N LYS A 22 -8.48 15.32 -17.95
CA LYS A 22 -9.17 16.60 -17.95
C LYS A 22 -10.21 16.54 -19.04
N LEU A 23 -11.11 15.55 -18.98
CA LEU A 23 -12.29 15.55 -19.83
C LEU A 23 -13.01 16.88 -19.56
N PRO A 24 -13.15 17.77 -20.56
CA PRO A 24 -13.69 19.11 -20.32
C PRO A 24 -15.12 19.07 -19.73
N SER A 25 -15.86 17.98 -19.96
CA SER A 25 -17.18 17.71 -19.38
C SER A 25 -17.12 17.44 -17.88
N GLN A 26 -16.17 16.60 -17.41
CA GLN A 26 -15.96 16.31 -15.99
C GLN A 26 -15.38 17.51 -15.25
N VAL A 27 -14.42 18.23 -15.83
CA VAL A 27 -13.87 19.46 -15.23
C VAL A 27 -14.97 20.52 -15.08
N LYS A 28 -15.85 20.68 -16.08
CA LYS A 28 -17.02 21.57 -15.98
C LYS A 28 -18.05 21.10 -14.95
N LEU A 29 -18.26 19.79 -14.80
CA LEU A 29 -19.12 19.24 -13.76
C LEU A 29 -18.51 19.53 -12.39
N LEU A 30 -17.25 19.17 -12.16
CA LEU A 30 -16.51 19.45 -10.93
C LEU A 30 -16.49 20.95 -10.61
N GLN A 31 -16.34 21.82 -11.60
CA GLN A 31 -16.40 23.28 -11.42
C GLN A 31 -17.81 23.78 -11.04
N LYS A 32 -18.87 23.31 -11.73
CA LYS A 32 -20.26 23.61 -11.36
C LYS A 32 -20.61 23.09 -9.98
N LEU A 33 -20.09 21.90 -9.64
CA LEU A 33 -20.19 21.34 -8.32
C LEU A 33 -19.49 22.27 -7.31
N ARG A 34 -18.26 22.69 -7.56
CA ARG A 34 -17.51 23.61 -6.67
C ARG A 34 -18.28 24.90 -6.37
N GLU A 35 -18.99 25.47 -7.35
CA GLU A 35 -19.73 26.73 -7.23
C GLU A 35 -21.06 26.62 -6.47
N LYS A 36 -21.74 25.46 -6.50
CA LYS A 36 -23.10 25.30 -5.93
C LYS A 36 -23.17 24.58 -4.58
N ARG A 37 -22.04 24.19 -3.97
CA ARG A 37 -22.04 23.30 -2.79
C ARG A 37 -22.71 23.89 -1.54
N ASN A 38 -22.65 25.21 -1.33
CA ASN A 38 -23.31 25.87 -0.20
C ASN A 38 -24.86 25.82 -0.28
N ASP A 39 -25.42 25.60 -1.46
CA ASP A 39 -26.87 25.54 -1.70
C ASP A 39 -27.41 24.08 -1.79
N ARG A 40 -26.55 23.07 -1.56
CA ARG A 40 -26.95 21.66 -1.71
C ARG A 40 -27.70 21.16 -0.50
N LYS A 41 -28.88 20.60 -0.73
CA LYS A 41 -29.62 19.84 0.26
C LYS A 41 -29.00 18.45 0.38
N LEU A 42 -28.39 18.14 1.52
CA LEU A 42 -27.87 16.80 1.85
C LEU A 42 -28.97 15.78 2.20
N GLU A 43 -30.24 16.10 1.89
CA GLU A 43 -31.43 15.33 2.31
C GLU A 43 -31.46 13.91 1.70
N ASP A 44 -30.81 13.68 0.55
CA ASP A 44 -30.80 12.40 -0.18
C ASP A 44 -29.59 11.50 0.14
N VAL A 45 -28.67 11.94 1.00
CA VAL A 45 -27.51 11.17 1.44
C VAL A 45 -27.81 10.55 2.80
N LYS A 46 -27.57 9.24 2.97
CA LYS A 46 -27.72 8.61 4.29
C LYS A 46 -26.81 9.30 5.31
N THR A 47 -27.31 9.44 6.53
CA THR A 47 -26.56 10.04 7.63
C THR A 47 -25.53 9.09 8.23
N GLN A 48 -25.77 7.78 8.15
CA GLN A 48 -24.91 6.72 8.69
C GLN A 48 -23.80 6.33 7.73
N TRP A 49 -22.65 5.91 8.29
CA TRP A 49 -21.55 5.36 7.50
C TRP A 49 -21.69 3.84 7.41
N GLU A 50 -21.55 3.30 6.22
CA GLU A 50 -21.70 1.87 5.96
C GLU A 50 -20.52 1.35 5.15
N SER A 51 -20.21 0.07 5.26
CA SER A 51 -19.19 -0.60 4.44
C SER A 51 -19.41 -0.33 2.96
N ILE A 52 -18.36 0.09 2.25
CA ILE A 52 -18.45 0.42 0.83
C ILE A 52 -18.70 -0.85 0.01
N ARG A 53 -19.61 -0.75 -0.97
CA ARG A 53 -19.87 -1.82 -1.93
C ARG A 53 -19.24 -1.44 -3.26
N ILE A 54 -18.20 -2.16 -3.65
CA ILE A 54 -17.57 -1.99 -4.96
C ILE A 54 -18.04 -3.09 -5.90
N HIS A 55 -18.42 -2.70 -7.12
CA HIS A 55 -18.79 -3.61 -8.19
C HIS A 55 -17.86 -3.46 -9.37
N PHE A 56 -17.30 -4.57 -9.86
CA PHE A 56 -16.50 -4.60 -11.07
C PHE A 56 -17.34 -5.21 -12.20
N GLU A 57 -17.70 -4.39 -13.19
CA GLU A 57 -18.46 -4.82 -14.36
C GLU A 57 -17.52 -4.96 -15.56
N PHE A 58 -17.33 -6.19 -16.03
CA PHE A 58 -16.56 -6.42 -17.25
C PHE A 58 -17.26 -5.84 -18.49
N LEU A 59 -16.53 -5.06 -19.27
CA LEU A 59 -16.95 -4.67 -20.62
C LEU A 59 -16.89 -5.87 -21.56
N GLU A 60 -15.83 -6.65 -21.41
CA GLU A 60 -15.58 -7.91 -22.10
C GLU A 60 -14.99 -8.90 -21.10
N SER A 61 -15.30 -10.18 -21.26
CA SER A 61 -14.75 -11.22 -20.38
C SER A 61 -13.23 -11.30 -20.55
N PRO A 62 -12.45 -11.37 -19.46
CA PRO A 62 -11.02 -11.65 -19.54
C PRO A 62 -10.73 -12.93 -20.34
N PRO A 63 -9.57 -13.03 -21.00
CA PRO A 63 -9.11 -14.26 -21.63
C PRO A 63 -9.11 -15.44 -20.64
N SER A 64 -9.41 -16.64 -21.14
CA SER A 64 -9.65 -17.81 -20.28
C SER A 64 -8.46 -18.23 -19.42
N ASP A 65 -7.24 -17.94 -19.88
CA ASP A 65 -5.99 -18.22 -19.17
C ASP A 65 -5.75 -17.31 -17.95
N VAL A 66 -6.36 -16.12 -17.90
CA VAL A 66 -6.26 -15.17 -16.77
C VAL A 66 -7.58 -14.98 -16.01
N LEU A 67 -8.70 -15.48 -16.54
CA LEU A 67 -10.05 -15.24 -16.00
C LEU A 67 -10.20 -15.58 -14.50
N GLU A 68 -9.70 -16.74 -14.07
CA GLU A 68 -9.82 -17.16 -12.67
C GLU A 68 -9.00 -16.26 -11.73
N GLN A 69 -7.76 -15.94 -12.13
CA GLN A 69 -6.88 -15.02 -11.41
C GLN A 69 -7.54 -13.65 -11.28
N THR A 70 -7.99 -13.07 -12.40
CA THR A 70 -8.62 -11.74 -12.43
C THR A 70 -9.87 -11.70 -11.54
N ASN A 71 -10.76 -12.69 -11.64
CA ASN A 71 -11.94 -12.76 -10.77
C ASN A 71 -11.56 -12.85 -9.29
N THR A 72 -10.54 -13.62 -8.96
CA THR A 72 -10.09 -13.79 -7.57
C THR A 72 -9.49 -12.49 -7.03
N VAL A 73 -8.62 -11.83 -7.81
CA VAL A 73 -8.02 -10.53 -7.47
C VAL A 73 -9.11 -9.49 -7.21
N LEU A 74 -10.06 -9.30 -8.14
CA LEU A 74 -11.14 -8.33 -7.98
C LEU A 74 -12.03 -8.62 -6.76
N ASN A 75 -12.29 -9.90 -6.45
CA ASN A 75 -13.03 -10.30 -5.27
C ASN A 75 -12.27 -10.02 -3.95
N ILE A 76 -10.94 -10.19 -3.94
CA ILE A 76 -10.09 -9.81 -2.81
C ILE A 76 -10.17 -8.31 -2.59
N VAL A 77 -9.96 -7.51 -3.65
CA VAL A 77 -10.03 -6.04 -3.60
C VAL A 77 -11.40 -5.55 -3.11
N LYS A 78 -12.49 -6.11 -3.64
CA LYS A 78 -13.85 -5.81 -3.18
C LYS A 78 -14.03 -6.09 -1.68
N THR A 79 -13.55 -7.25 -1.22
CA THR A 79 -13.64 -7.67 0.19
C THR A 79 -12.81 -6.75 1.07
N PHE A 80 -11.61 -6.41 0.64
CA PHE A 80 -10.68 -5.52 1.34
C PHE A 80 -11.31 -4.16 1.61
N PHE A 81 -11.78 -3.47 0.56
CA PHE A 81 -12.40 -2.16 0.75
C PHE A 81 -13.70 -2.24 1.54
N GLY A 82 -14.56 -3.24 1.32
CA GLY A 82 -15.78 -3.38 2.11
C GLY A 82 -15.51 -3.58 3.60
N ARG A 83 -14.37 -4.18 3.96
CA ARG A 83 -13.94 -4.36 5.35
C ARG A 83 -13.41 -3.06 5.97
N PHE A 84 -12.58 -2.33 5.24
CA PHE A 84 -11.80 -1.23 5.82
C PHE A 84 -12.35 0.17 5.53
N ILE A 85 -13.16 0.33 4.49
CA ILE A 85 -13.66 1.62 4.04
C ILE A 85 -15.17 1.71 4.25
N LEU A 86 -15.58 2.79 4.92
CA LEU A 86 -16.96 3.19 5.10
C LEU A 86 -17.29 4.39 4.22
N VAL A 87 -18.55 4.47 3.78
CA VAL A 87 -19.07 5.53 2.93
C VAL A 87 -20.45 5.98 3.40
N LYS A 88 -20.78 7.25 3.22
CA LYS A 88 -22.17 7.74 3.27
C LYS A 88 -22.85 7.43 1.94
N ARG A 89 -23.63 6.37 1.94
CA ARG A 89 -24.35 5.83 0.79
C ARG A 89 -25.46 6.77 0.31
N GLN A 90 -25.67 6.81 -1.01
CA GLN A 90 -26.89 7.39 -1.59
C GLN A 90 -28.09 6.48 -1.38
N THR A 91 -29.28 7.03 -1.15
CA THR A 91 -30.47 6.19 -1.00
C THR A 91 -30.80 5.44 -2.30
N GLY A 92 -30.79 4.11 -2.26
CA GLY A 92 -31.11 3.26 -3.41
C GLY A 92 -29.87 2.72 -4.13
N ASN A 93 -30.07 2.29 -5.37
CA ASN A 93 -29.01 1.81 -6.25
C ASN A 93 -28.36 2.98 -7.01
N LEU A 94 -27.15 2.78 -7.50
CA LEU A 94 -26.51 3.70 -8.43
C LEU A 94 -27.15 3.58 -9.81
N GLU A 95 -27.91 4.59 -10.20
CA GLU A 95 -28.56 4.68 -11.49
C GLU A 95 -27.65 5.33 -12.54
N TRP A 96 -27.45 4.65 -13.67
CA TRP A 96 -26.81 5.26 -14.83
C TRP A 96 -27.74 6.33 -15.44
N LYS A 97 -27.27 7.58 -15.53
CA LYS A 97 -28.02 8.68 -16.14
C LYS A 97 -27.69 8.78 -17.63
N SER A 98 -28.71 9.00 -18.46
CA SER A 98 -28.54 9.22 -19.91
C SER A 98 -27.68 10.44 -20.28
N SER A 99 -27.40 11.32 -19.32
CA SER A 99 -26.52 12.48 -19.46
C SER A 99 -25.03 12.16 -19.22
N TYR A 100 -24.70 10.96 -18.74
CA TYR A 100 -23.31 10.59 -18.49
C TYR A 100 -22.57 10.33 -19.79
N GLU A 101 -21.31 10.77 -19.83
CA GLU A 101 -20.39 10.46 -20.92
C GLU A 101 -20.23 8.94 -21.01
N THR A 102 -20.20 8.41 -22.22
CA THR A 102 -20.07 6.96 -22.45
C THR A 102 -18.76 6.61 -23.12
N ASP A 103 -18.05 7.58 -23.70
CA ASP A 103 -16.82 7.36 -24.44
C ASP A 103 -15.70 8.24 -23.88
N TRP A 104 -14.68 7.58 -23.32
CA TRP A 104 -13.49 8.23 -22.77
C TRP A 104 -12.26 8.01 -23.63
N GLN A 105 -12.44 7.69 -24.92
CA GLN A 105 -11.40 7.42 -25.94
C GLN A 105 -10.57 6.15 -25.69
N ILE A 106 -10.52 5.68 -24.44
CA ILE A 106 -9.85 4.44 -24.03
C ILE A 106 -10.88 3.32 -23.90
N LEU A 107 -12.01 3.64 -23.27
CA LEU A 107 -13.12 2.72 -23.04
C LEU A 107 -14.45 3.38 -23.40
N THR A 108 -15.31 2.60 -24.02
CA THR A 108 -16.69 2.98 -24.33
C THR A 108 -17.67 2.06 -23.59
N ILE A 109 -18.62 2.63 -22.85
CA ILE A 109 -19.62 1.87 -22.08
C ILE A 109 -20.82 1.55 -22.98
N PRO A 110 -21.06 0.26 -23.32
CA PRO A 110 -22.17 -0.13 -24.18
C PRO A 110 -23.51 0.07 -23.47
N ALA A 111 -24.56 0.33 -24.25
CA ALA A 111 -25.92 0.59 -23.74
C ALA A 111 -26.47 -0.55 -22.85
N SER A 112 -26.03 -1.79 -23.04
CA SER A 112 -26.41 -2.94 -22.19
C SER A 112 -25.93 -2.84 -20.74
N LEU A 113 -24.88 -2.05 -20.49
CA LEU A 113 -24.28 -1.84 -19.17
C LEU A 113 -24.70 -0.49 -18.55
N GLN A 114 -25.48 0.30 -19.26
CA GLN A 114 -26.03 1.58 -18.77
C GLN A 114 -27.30 1.33 -17.93
N LYS A 115 -27.11 0.68 -16.77
CA LYS A 115 -28.19 0.17 -15.90
C LYS A 115 -28.00 0.59 -14.43
N SER A 116 -28.91 0.12 -13.59
CA SER A 116 -28.87 0.25 -12.13
C SER A 116 -27.89 -0.77 -11.52
N TYR A 117 -27.09 -0.33 -10.55
CA TYR A 117 -26.15 -1.18 -9.81
C TYR A 117 -26.37 -1.08 -8.30
N ASP A 118 -26.43 -2.23 -7.63
CA ASP A 118 -26.44 -2.30 -6.16
C ASP A 118 -25.01 -2.16 -5.61
N ALA A 119 -24.46 -0.97 -5.75
CA ALA A 119 -23.08 -0.63 -5.39
C ALA A 119 -23.00 0.81 -4.87
N ASP A 120 -21.86 1.19 -4.31
CA ASP A 120 -21.52 2.56 -3.95
C ASP A 120 -20.42 3.13 -4.87
N LEU A 121 -19.68 2.26 -5.57
CA LEU A 121 -18.76 2.58 -6.67
C LEU A 121 -18.77 1.42 -7.68
N VAL A 122 -18.88 1.74 -8.97
CA VAL A 122 -18.80 0.75 -10.06
C VAL A 122 -17.56 1.03 -10.90
N PHE A 123 -16.72 0.01 -11.12
CA PHE A 123 -15.65 0.04 -12.11
C PHE A 123 -16.10 -0.69 -13.37
N PHE A 124 -15.99 -0.06 -14.52
CA PHE A 124 -16.06 -0.75 -15.81
C PHE A 124 -14.69 -1.26 -16.21
N VAL A 125 -14.55 -2.58 -16.30
CA VAL A 125 -13.26 -3.25 -16.48
C VAL A 125 -13.09 -3.65 -17.94
N GLY A 126 -12.20 -2.94 -18.63
CA GLY A 126 -11.73 -3.24 -19.97
C GLY A 126 -10.56 -4.22 -19.98
N GLN A 127 -10.43 -4.93 -21.10
CA GLN A 127 -9.36 -5.89 -21.34
C GLN A 127 -8.47 -5.39 -22.48
N GLU A 128 -7.16 -5.43 -22.29
CA GLU A 128 -6.14 -5.23 -23.32
C GLU A 128 -5.20 -6.43 -23.31
N ASP A 129 -4.53 -6.73 -24.42
CA ASP A 129 -3.47 -7.74 -24.50
C ASP A 129 -2.41 -7.20 -25.47
N ASN A 130 -1.53 -6.34 -24.94
CA ASN A 130 -0.60 -5.58 -25.75
C ASN A 130 0.75 -5.41 -25.03
N GLN A 131 1.78 -6.06 -25.58
CA GLN A 131 3.14 -6.00 -25.04
C GLN A 131 3.85 -4.65 -25.26
N ASP A 132 3.33 -3.82 -26.17
CA ASP A 132 3.95 -2.53 -26.51
C ASP A 132 3.43 -1.38 -25.61
N VAL A 133 2.53 -1.68 -24.65
CA VAL A 133 1.91 -0.69 -23.77
C VAL A 133 2.12 -1.09 -22.30
N GLU A 134 3.17 -0.51 -21.72
CA GLU A 134 3.84 -0.93 -20.49
C GLU A 134 3.12 -0.59 -19.17
N TYR A 135 1.89 -1.07 -19.00
CA TYR A 135 1.16 -1.06 -17.73
C TYR A 135 0.48 -2.40 -17.46
N ILE A 136 0.29 -2.75 -16.18
CA ILE A 136 -0.43 -3.97 -15.78
C ILE A 136 -1.93 -3.69 -15.67
N ALA A 137 -2.27 -2.65 -14.92
CA ALA A 137 -3.59 -2.07 -14.87
C ALA A 137 -3.47 -0.54 -14.79
N ARG A 138 -4.57 0.13 -15.09
CA ARG A 138 -4.72 1.58 -14.92
C ARG A 138 -6.18 1.89 -14.65
N ALA A 139 -6.47 2.82 -13.76
CA ALA A 139 -7.83 3.20 -13.45
C ALA A 139 -7.98 4.69 -13.15
N ALA A 140 -9.22 5.16 -13.29
CA ALA A 140 -9.56 6.51 -12.92
C ALA A 140 -11.05 6.66 -12.58
N PRO A 141 -11.39 7.65 -11.74
CA PRO A 141 -12.78 8.02 -11.54
C PRO A 141 -13.30 8.79 -12.77
N VAL A 142 -14.51 8.48 -13.21
CA VAL A 142 -15.09 9.10 -14.42
C VAL A 142 -16.45 9.77 -14.19
N ILE A 143 -17.22 9.35 -13.19
CA ILE A 143 -18.48 9.99 -12.84
C ILE A 143 -18.51 10.20 -11.32
N PHE A 144 -18.99 11.38 -10.93
CA PHE A 144 -19.03 11.84 -9.57
C PHE A 144 -20.46 12.07 -9.13
N ASP A 145 -20.74 11.80 -7.87
CA ASP A 145 -21.99 12.16 -7.26
C ASP A 145 -22.15 13.70 -7.26
N GLU A 146 -23.29 14.16 -7.77
CA GLU A 146 -23.64 15.58 -7.83
C GLU A 146 -23.84 16.20 -6.44
N THR A 147 -24.11 15.39 -5.41
CA THR A 147 -24.36 15.91 -4.05
C THR A 147 -23.08 16.02 -3.23
N THR A 148 -22.25 14.98 -3.22
CA THR A 148 -21.04 14.89 -2.39
C THR A 148 -19.76 15.22 -3.16
N GLY A 149 -19.76 15.05 -4.49
CA GLY A 149 -18.55 15.14 -5.33
C GLY A 149 -17.68 13.87 -5.31
N ARG A 150 -18.12 12.82 -4.60
CA ARG A 150 -17.44 11.53 -4.48
C ARG A 150 -17.48 10.76 -5.82
N PRO A 151 -16.43 10.03 -6.21
CA PRO A 151 -16.52 9.08 -7.32
C PRO A 151 -17.60 8.02 -7.12
N ILE A 152 -18.43 7.78 -8.15
CA ILE A 152 -19.47 6.74 -8.16
C ILE A 152 -19.37 5.79 -9.36
N PHE A 153 -18.73 6.22 -10.45
CA PHE A 153 -18.29 5.30 -11.52
C PHE A 153 -16.83 5.59 -11.86
N GLY A 154 -16.07 4.51 -12.05
CA GLY A 154 -14.68 4.50 -12.51
C GLY A 154 -14.52 3.61 -13.74
N ILE A 155 -13.40 3.77 -14.42
CA ILE A 155 -12.94 2.82 -15.45
C ILE A 155 -11.65 2.17 -14.97
N MET A 156 -11.44 0.93 -15.37
CA MET A 156 -10.20 0.19 -15.15
C MET A 156 -9.87 -0.56 -16.44
N GLN A 157 -8.64 -0.42 -16.91
CA GLN A 157 -8.13 -1.19 -18.05
C GLN A 157 -7.06 -2.15 -17.53
N MET A 158 -7.20 -3.44 -17.83
CA MET A 158 -6.23 -4.47 -17.45
C MET A 158 -5.49 -4.97 -18.69
N ASN A 159 -4.16 -4.97 -18.66
CA ASN A 159 -3.33 -5.53 -19.72
C ASN A 159 -3.00 -6.98 -19.39
N ASN A 160 -3.68 -7.89 -20.08
CA ASN A 160 -3.58 -9.33 -19.89
C ASN A 160 -2.21 -9.89 -20.29
N TYR A 161 -1.42 -9.17 -21.08
CA TYR A 161 -0.04 -9.55 -21.39
C TYR A 161 0.78 -9.62 -20.10
N TYR A 162 0.79 -8.54 -19.32
CA TYR A 162 1.56 -8.45 -18.07
C TYR A 162 0.86 -9.13 -16.89
N MET A 163 -0.49 -9.18 -16.86
CA MET A 163 -1.21 -9.90 -15.79
C MET A 163 -0.80 -11.38 -15.70
N LYS A 164 -0.39 -11.99 -16.82
CA LYS A 164 0.12 -13.37 -16.88
C LYS A 164 1.42 -13.56 -16.08
N GLU A 165 2.23 -12.52 -15.92
CA GLU A 165 3.48 -12.59 -15.17
C GLU A 165 3.24 -12.78 -13.66
N PHE A 166 2.06 -12.41 -13.19
CA PHE A 166 1.62 -12.60 -11.81
C PHE A 166 0.99 -13.97 -11.55
N GLN A 167 0.98 -14.86 -12.56
CA GLN A 167 0.61 -16.25 -12.37
C GLN A 167 1.75 -17.04 -11.72
N GLY A 168 1.40 -18.15 -11.06
CA GLY A 168 2.36 -19.03 -10.40
C GLY A 168 2.32 -18.89 -8.89
N THR A 169 3.30 -18.21 -8.32
CA THR A 169 3.57 -18.18 -6.87
C THR A 169 2.56 -17.36 -6.08
N ASP A 170 2.48 -17.55 -4.76
CA ASP A 170 1.61 -16.75 -3.89
C ASP A 170 2.08 -15.28 -3.82
N ALA A 171 3.39 -15.03 -3.81
CA ALA A 171 3.97 -13.68 -3.83
C ALA A 171 3.64 -12.92 -5.12
N LYS A 172 3.76 -13.58 -6.28
CA LYS A 172 3.33 -13.01 -7.56
C LYS A 172 1.84 -12.72 -7.59
N PHE A 173 1.01 -13.62 -7.07
CA PHE A 173 -0.42 -13.37 -7.01
C PHE A 173 -0.76 -12.18 -6.11
N GLU A 174 -0.12 -12.05 -4.95
CA GLU A 174 -0.29 -10.88 -4.07
C GLU A 174 0.09 -9.56 -4.76
N ALA A 175 1.16 -9.57 -5.54
CA ALA A 175 1.56 -8.41 -6.34
C ALA A 175 0.47 -7.99 -7.36
N ALA A 176 -0.25 -8.93 -7.97
CA ALA A 176 -1.43 -8.59 -8.79
C ALA A 176 -2.56 -7.96 -7.97
N VAL A 177 -2.78 -8.43 -6.73
CA VAL A 177 -3.75 -7.82 -5.81
C VAL A 177 -3.35 -6.39 -5.45
N GLN A 178 -2.06 -6.16 -5.17
CA GLN A 178 -1.51 -4.83 -4.88
C GLN A 178 -1.73 -3.85 -6.03
N VAL A 179 -1.45 -4.26 -7.26
CA VAL A 179 -1.72 -3.42 -8.45
C VAL A 179 -3.20 -3.05 -8.55
N VAL A 180 -4.11 -4.01 -8.42
CA VAL A 180 -5.55 -3.72 -8.53
C VAL A 180 -6.05 -2.90 -7.33
N LEU A 181 -5.50 -3.09 -6.14
CA LEU A 181 -5.77 -2.24 -4.97
C LEU A 181 -5.33 -0.80 -5.23
N HIS A 182 -4.11 -0.59 -5.73
CA HIS A 182 -3.55 0.71 -6.10
C HIS A 182 -4.48 1.44 -7.10
N GLU A 183 -4.81 0.79 -8.20
CA GLU A 183 -5.67 1.38 -9.23
C GLU A 183 -7.09 1.67 -8.70
N SER A 184 -7.60 0.82 -7.83
CA SER A 184 -8.90 1.05 -7.20
C SER A 184 -8.87 2.27 -6.26
N ILE A 185 -7.73 2.56 -5.60
CA ILE A 185 -7.56 3.75 -4.75
C ILE A 185 -7.62 5.04 -5.58
N HIS A 186 -7.08 5.05 -6.80
CA HIS A 186 -7.31 6.17 -7.73
C HIS A 186 -8.81 6.33 -8.03
N GLY A 187 -9.52 5.23 -8.29
CA GLY A 187 -10.98 5.27 -8.50
C GLY A 187 -11.80 5.70 -7.27
N LEU A 188 -11.28 5.52 -6.06
CA LEU A 188 -11.85 6.09 -4.83
C LEU A 188 -11.60 7.61 -4.73
N GLY A 189 -10.63 8.13 -5.47
CA GLY A 189 -10.43 9.56 -5.64
C GLY A 189 -9.13 10.10 -5.07
N PHE A 190 -8.15 9.23 -4.80
CA PHE A 190 -6.75 9.65 -4.64
C PHE A 190 -6.21 9.99 -6.03
N THR A 191 -6.43 11.22 -6.48
CA THR A 191 -5.90 11.75 -7.74
C THR A 191 -5.92 13.27 -7.69
N ASP A 192 -4.91 13.89 -8.30
CA ASP A 192 -4.63 15.34 -8.24
C ASP A 192 -5.84 16.22 -8.62
N ASN A 193 -6.61 15.79 -9.61
CA ASN A 193 -7.76 16.50 -10.15
C ASN A 193 -8.92 16.62 -9.14
N LEU A 194 -8.92 15.82 -8.08
CA LEU A 194 -9.93 15.81 -7.02
C LEU A 194 -9.50 16.48 -5.72
N TYR A 195 -8.25 16.89 -5.55
CA TYR A 195 -7.79 17.49 -4.29
C TYR A 195 -8.68 18.67 -3.86
N SER A 196 -8.96 19.60 -4.76
CA SER A 196 -9.86 20.73 -4.49
C SER A 196 -11.33 20.37 -4.15
N ASN A 197 -11.72 19.10 -4.29
CA ASN A 197 -13.03 18.58 -3.92
C ASN A 197 -13.05 17.98 -2.51
N TYR A 198 -11.89 17.69 -1.93
CA TYR A 198 -11.75 17.17 -0.59
C TYR A 198 -12.27 18.16 0.44
N TYR A 199 -12.75 17.62 1.55
CA TYR A 199 -13.38 18.37 2.60
C TYR A 199 -13.31 17.62 3.91
N ASN A 200 -13.40 18.34 5.02
CA ASN A 200 -13.53 17.74 6.33
C ASN A 200 -14.95 17.14 6.44
N SER A 201 -15.05 15.81 6.51
CA SER A 201 -16.35 15.12 6.54
C SER A 201 -17.14 15.30 7.85
N THR A 202 -16.53 15.94 8.86
CA THR A 202 -17.15 16.29 10.14
C THR A 202 -17.68 17.73 10.13
N SER A 203 -16.89 18.71 9.70
CA SER A 203 -17.35 20.13 9.62
C SER A 203 -18.08 20.46 8.31
N ASN A 204 -17.95 19.61 7.29
CA ASN A 204 -18.33 19.86 5.90
C ASN A 204 -17.62 21.04 5.23
N GLU A 205 -16.54 21.53 5.81
CA GLU A 205 -15.73 22.61 5.23
C GLU A 205 -14.68 22.06 4.27
N LYS A 206 -14.41 22.81 3.19
CA LYS A 206 -13.32 22.47 2.26
C LYS A 206 -11.98 22.74 2.93
N TYR A 207 -10.97 21.95 2.57
CA TYR A 207 -9.60 22.31 2.91
C TYR A 207 -9.12 23.49 2.04
N ASP A 208 -8.27 24.33 2.62
CA ASP A 208 -7.56 25.37 1.90
C ASP A 208 -6.35 24.75 1.18
N PHE A 209 -6.53 24.45 -0.10
CA PHE A 209 -5.48 23.87 -0.94
C PHE A 209 -4.55 24.97 -1.45
N THR A 210 -3.70 25.50 -0.58
CA THR A 210 -2.49 26.18 -1.02
C THR A 210 -1.40 25.13 -1.21
N VAL A 211 -1.27 24.64 -2.44
CA VAL A 211 -0.22 23.67 -2.79
C VAL A 211 1.15 24.35 -2.70
N TYR A 212 2.02 23.85 -1.84
CA TYR A 212 3.36 24.39 -1.68
C TYR A 212 4.31 23.72 -2.68
N GLN A 213 4.84 24.51 -3.61
CA GLN A 213 5.89 24.05 -4.50
C GLN A 213 7.23 24.01 -3.76
N ARG A 214 7.89 22.85 -3.83
CA ARG A 214 9.28 22.69 -3.41
C ARG A 214 10.24 23.17 -4.50
N VAL A 215 11.52 23.29 -4.12
CA VAL A 215 12.61 23.73 -5.01
C VAL A 215 12.74 22.83 -6.25
N ASN A 216 12.30 21.57 -6.18
CA ASN A 216 12.40 20.59 -7.26
C ASN A 216 11.12 20.36 -8.08
N GLN A 217 10.06 21.17 -7.91
CA GLN A 217 8.71 21.00 -8.51
C GLN A 217 7.77 20.01 -7.80
N GLN A 218 8.27 19.22 -6.83
CA GLN A 218 7.43 18.51 -5.86
C GLN A 218 6.39 19.40 -5.19
N ILE A 219 5.22 18.81 -4.93
CA ILE A 219 4.13 19.45 -4.21
C ILE A 219 3.94 18.79 -2.86
N ASP A 220 3.76 19.58 -1.81
CA ASP A 220 3.25 19.07 -0.53
C ASP A 220 1.72 19.21 -0.53
N LEU A 221 1.00 18.10 -0.31
CA LEU A 221 -0.45 18.05 -0.21
C LEU A 221 -0.89 18.37 1.23
N PRO A 222 -1.49 19.54 1.51
CA PRO A 222 -1.72 20.04 2.87
C PRO A 222 -3.02 19.50 3.49
N THR A 223 -3.19 18.18 3.57
CA THR A 223 -4.36 17.57 4.23
C THR A 223 -4.04 17.21 5.69
N PRO A 224 -5.00 17.34 6.64
CA PRO A 224 -4.68 17.28 8.07
C PRO A 224 -4.09 15.96 8.55
N ARG A 225 -4.67 14.81 8.17
CA ARG A 225 -4.19 13.50 8.62
C ARG A 225 -2.87 13.15 7.95
N LEU A 226 -2.77 13.31 6.63
CA LEU A 226 -1.54 13.02 5.90
C LEU A 226 -0.37 13.85 6.45
N THR A 227 -0.59 15.15 6.71
CA THR A 227 0.42 16.02 7.30
C THR A 227 0.86 15.51 8.66
N GLN A 228 -0.08 15.24 9.57
CA GLN A 228 0.25 14.82 10.92
C GLN A 228 0.95 13.45 10.95
N LEU A 229 0.50 12.50 10.12
CA LEU A 229 1.16 11.21 9.96
C LEU A 229 2.60 11.40 9.49
N ALA A 230 2.84 12.27 8.50
CA ALA A 230 4.19 12.57 8.04
C ALA A 230 5.03 13.24 9.15
N GLU A 231 4.49 14.23 9.87
CA GLU A 231 5.20 14.89 10.97
C GLU A 231 5.64 13.90 12.05
N ASN A 232 4.75 12.99 12.43
CA ASN A 232 5.01 11.96 13.44
C ASN A 232 6.02 10.92 12.94
N HIS A 233 5.83 10.41 11.73
CA HIS A 233 6.69 9.36 11.16
C HIS A 233 8.12 9.85 10.96
N PHE A 234 8.31 11.02 10.34
CA PHE A 234 9.63 11.56 10.07
C PHE A 234 10.23 12.29 11.29
N GLY A 235 9.46 12.55 12.35
CA GLY A 235 9.92 13.37 13.48
C GLY A 235 10.19 14.83 13.09
N CYS A 236 9.36 15.40 12.20
CA CYS A 236 9.53 16.76 11.69
C CYS A 236 8.25 17.60 11.91
N SER A 237 8.20 18.41 12.97
CA SER A 237 7.00 19.20 13.35
C SER A 237 6.74 20.47 12.52
N LYS A 238 7.29 20.57 11.31
CA LYS A 238 7.21 21.77 10.46
C LYS A 238 6.79 21.40 9.03
N LEU A 239 6.07 20.29 8.88
CA LEU A 239 5.60 19.88 7.57
C LEU A 239 4.31 20.62 7.25
N VAL A 240 4.15 20.94 5.97
CA VAL A 240 2.97 21.63 5.46
C VAL A 240 2.04 20.67 4.70
N GLY A 241 2.44 19.41 4.53
CA GLY A 241 1.74 18.39 3.77
C GLY A 241 2.58 17.13 3.61
N GLY A 242 1.98 16.08 3.04
CA GLY A 242 2.71 14.93 2.51
C GLY A 242 3.20 15.20 1.10
N THR A 243 4.46 14.89 0.79
CA THR A 243 5.04 15.12 -0.53
C THR A 243 4.42 14.18 -1.57
N MET A 244 3.98 14.75 -2.69
CA MET A 244 3.49 13.99 -3.83
C MET A 244 4.56 13.92 -4.92
N GLU A 245 4.53 12.83 -5.67
CA GLU A 245 5.39 12.55 -6.80
C GLU A 245 5.37 13.70 -7.82
N ASP A 246 6.51 14.00 -8.41
CA ASP A 246 6.67 15.11 -9.36
C ASP A 246 7.27 14.69 -10.71
N GLN A 247 7.79 13.47 -10.80
CA GLN A 247 8.37 12.93 -12.02
C GLN A 247 7.31 12.35 -12.97
N MET A 248 7.73 12.16 -14.22
CA MET A 248 6.99 11.47 -15.31
C MET A 248 5.67 12.11 -15.81
N GLY A 249 5.30 13.33 -15.38
CA GLY A 249 4.25 14.13 -16.00
C GLY A 249 2.81 13.80 -15.55
N GLY A 250 1.81 14.19 -16.35
CA GLY A 250 0.41 14.35 -15.89
C GLY A 250 -0.38 13.09 -15.50
N GLY A 251 0.16 11.89 -15.69
CA GLY A 251 -0.44 10.63 -15.20
C GLY A 251 0.17 10.13 -13.88
N THR A 252 1.30 10.68 -13.46
CA THR A 252 2.06 10.23 -12.29
C THR A 252 2.19 11.36 -11.27
N ALA A 253 2.62 12.53 -11.73
CA ALA A 253 2.86 13.69 -10.89
C ALA A 253 1.58 14.15 -10.19
N GLY A 254 1.65 14.28 -8.86
CA GLY A 254 0.57 14.75 -8.02
C GLY A 254 -0.54 13.73 -7.74
N SER A 255 -0.51 12.51 -8.30
CA SER A 255 -1.49 11.46 -7.98
C SER A 255 -0.89 10.30 -7.16
N HIS A 256 0.41 10.32 -6.89
CA HIS A 256 1.14 9.33 -6.12
C HIS A 256 1.92 9.97 -4.98
N LEU A 257 2.19 9.22 -3.92
CA LEU A 257 3.16 9.59 -2.89
C LEU A 257 4.57 9.60 -3.49
N GLU A 258 5.39 10.57 -3.08
CA GLU A 258 6.76 10.73 -3.55
C GLU A 258 7.64 9.51 -3.20
N ARG A 259 8.20 8.86 -4.23
CA ARG A 259 8.95 7.60 -4.05
C ARG A 259 10.22 7.76 -3.22
N SER A 260 10.95 8.89 -3.25
CA SER A 260 12.13 9.08 -2.38
C SER A 260 11.79 9.13 -0.88
N ILE A 261 10.56 9.52 -0.55
CA ILE A 261 10.12 9.81 0.81
C ILE A 261 9.30 8.67 1.39
N PHE A 262 8.45 8.05 0.57
CA PHE A 262 7.55 6.98 1.00
C PHE A 262 7.96 5.60 0.48
N TYR A 263 8.99 5.50 -0.36
CA TYR A 263 9.64 4.27 -0.83
C TYR A 263 8.65 3.21 -1.31
N ASN A 264 8.41 2.20 -0.49
CA ASN A 264 7.60 1.04 -0.83
C ASN A 264 6.12 1.18 -0.45
N GLU A 265 5.63 2.38 -0.16
CA GLU A 265 4.19 2.62 0.00
C GLU A 265 3.46 2.30 -1.31
N LEU A 266 2.32 1.61 -1.18
CA LEU A 266 1.53 1.08 -2.29
C LEU A 266 1.17 2.18 -3.28
N MET A 267 0.89 3.40 -2.84
CA MET A 267 0.49 4.54 -3.65
C MET A 267 1.67 5.39 -4.16
N THR A 268 2.89 4.85 -4.19
CA THR A 268 4.00 5.44 -4.97
C THR A 268 3.87 5.07 -6.45
N GLY A 269 4.54 5.79 -7.35
CA GLY A 269 4.29 5.76 -8.80
C GLY A 269 4.63 4.46 -9.56
N ALA A 270 5.07 3.41 -8.87
CA ALA A 270 5.32 2.09 -9.45
C ALA A 270 5.19 0.97 -8.40
N LEU A 271 5.07 -0.28 -8.85
CA LEU A 271 5.09 -1.43 -7.96
C LEU A 271 6.54 -1.72 -7.53
N MET A 272 6.73 -2.06 -6.25
CA MET A 272 8.01 -2.56 -5.76
C MET A 272 7.92 -4.06 -5.49
N THR A 273 8.72 -4.83 -6.24
CA THR A 273 8.90 -6.27 -5.98
C THR A 273 9.36 -6.48 -4.55
N GLY A 274 8.83 -7.50 -3.88
CA GLY A 274 9.37 -7.88 -2.59
C GLY A 274 9.00 -6.97 -1.42
N ASN A 275 8.36 -5.82 -1.66
CA ASN A 275 8.44 -4.71 -0.72
C ASN A 275 7.18 -3.87 -0.56
N SER A 276 6.19 -3.96 -1.44
CA SER A 276 5.06 -3.01 -1.40
C SER A 276 4.21 -3.16 -0.14
N LEU A 277 3.91 -2.04 0.54
CA LEU A 277 3.15 -1.97 1.79
C LEU A 277 1.99 -0.99 1.71
N LEU A 278 0.89 -1.24 2.41
CA LEU A 278 -0.23 -0.30 2.52
C LEU A 278 -0.29 0.28 3.94
N SER A 279 0.06 1.56 4.04
CA SER A 279 0.30 2.23 5.33
C SER A 279 -0.86 3.15 5.76
N GLU A 280 -0.77 3.64 7.00
CA GLU A 280 -1.62 4.73 7.49
C GLU A 280 -1.59 5.98 6.60
N PHE A 281 -0.55 6.23 5.79
CA PHE A 281 -0.51 7.39 4.90
C PHE A 281 -1.65 7.35 3.87
N THR A 282 -1.85 6.21 3.23
CA THR A 282 -2.92 6.03 2.24
C THR A 282 -4.30 6.03 2.91
N PHE A 283 -4.48 5.35 4.05
CA PHE A 283 -5.75 5.39 4.79
C PHE A 283 -6.09 6.79 5.30
N GLY A 284 -5.11 7.50 5.84
CA GLY A 284 -5.25 8.89 6.28
C GLY A 284 -5.64 9.82 5.14
N LEU A 285 -5.05 9.63 3.96
CA LEU A 285 -5.43 10.42 2.78
C LEU A 285 -6.84 10.04 2.27
N LEU A 286 -7.22 8.75 2.28
CA LEU A 286 -8.58 8.32 1.94
C LEU A 286 -9.63 8.94 2.88
N GLU A 287 -9.34 9.06 4.18
CA GLU A 287 -10.19 9.82 5.11
C GLU A 287 -10.20 11.33 4.79
N ASP A 288 -9.03 11.91 4.49
CA ASP A 288 -8.90 13.31 4.13
C ASP A 288 -9.56 13.65 2.78
N THR A 289 -9.95 12.67 1.96
CA THR A 289 -10.87 12.96 0.84
C THR A 289 -12.21 13.54 1.32
N GLY A 290 -12.61 13.22 2.55
CA GLY A 290 -13.93 13.48 3.11
C GLY A 290 -15.03 12.56 2.55
N PHE A 291 -14.73 11.73 1.56
CA PHE A 291 -15.68 10.79 0.97
C PHE A 291 -15.84 9.53 1.81
N TYR A 292 -14.81 9.18 2.59
CA TYR A 292 -14.71 7.92 3.28
C TYR A 292 -14.34 8.10 4.75
N ARG A 293 -14.62 7.05 5.52
CA ARG A 293 -14.08 6.80 6.86
C ARG A 293 -13.45 5.44 6.90
N VAL A 294 -12.46 5.25 7.77
CA VAL A 294 -11.74 3.99 7.87
C VAL A 294 -12.13 3.27 9.17
N THR A 295 -12.25 1.94 9.10
CA THR A 295 -12.53 1.09 10.26
C THR A 295 -11.22 0.75 10.97
N LYS A 296 -11.29 0.33 12.24
CA LYS A 296 -10.11 -0.08 13.00
C LYS A 296 -9.38 -1.22 12.29
N HIS A 297 -8.09 -1.02 12.06
CA HIS A 297 -7.22 -1.96 11.36
C HIS A 297 -5.79 -1.86 11.94
N ILE A 298 -4.93 -2.76 11.48
CA ILE A 298 -3.48 -2.70 11.70
C ILE A 298 -2.92 -2.50 10.29
N SER A 299 -2.34 -1.34 10.00
CA SER A 299 -1.68 -1.09 8.72
C SER A 299 -0.31 -1.78 8.67
N ASP A 300 0.29 -1.82 7.49
CA ASP A 300 1.72 -2.08 7.41
C ASP A 300 2.51 -0.91 8.03
N ILE A 301 3.67 -1.23 8.61
CA ILE A 301 4.53 -0.25 9.28
C ILE A 301 5.61 0.20 8.31
N GLN A 302 5.58 1.48 7.95
CA GLN A 302 6.66 2.10 7.18
C GLN A 302 7.88 2.32 8.10
N LEU A 303 9.07 1.88 7.67
CA LEU A 303 10.34 2.14 8.36
C LEU A 303 11.20 3.17 7.65
N TRP A 304 10.97 3.39 6.36
CA TRP A 304 11.76 4.29 5.54
C TRP A 304 11.66 5.73 6.05
N GLY A 305 12.79 6.33 6.41
CA GLY A 305 12.85 7.70 6.90
C GLY A 305 12.29 7.92 8.31
N LYS A 306 11.86 6.87 9.02
CA LYS A 306 11.30 6.97 10.37
C LYS A 306 12.28 7.67 11.32
N ASP A 307 11.81 8.69 12.02
CA ASP A 307 12.58 9.50 12.99
C ASP A 307 13.86 10.16 12.45
N LYS A 308 14.04 10.28 11.13
CA LYS A 308 15.23 10.91 10.52
C LYS A 308 15.21 12.44 10.51
N GLY A 309 14.11 13.04 10.89
CA GLY A 309 13.92 14.47 11.01
C GLY A 309 13.71 15.20 9.68
N CYS A 310 13.60 16.52 9.78
CA CYS A 310 13.29 17.39 8.64
C CYS A 310 14.35 17.40 7.54
N ASP A 311 15.59 17.00 7.84
CA ASP A 311 16.66 16.98 6.85
C ASP A 311 16.44 15.85 5.84
N PHE A 312 16.15 14.63 6.31
CA PHE A 312 15.75 13.52 5.44
C PHE A 312 14.55 13.87 4.57
N TYR A 313 13.47 14.38 5.18
CA TYR A 313 12.23 14.69 4.47
C TYR A 313 12.37 15.77 3.38
N LYS A 314 13.37 16.64 3.50
CA LYS A 314 13.58 17.77 2.57
C LYS A 314 14.69 17.53 1.57
N ASN A 315 15.75 16.84 1.98
CA ASN A 315 16.97 16.71 1.22
C ASN A 315 17.27 15.27 0.80
N GLN A 316 16.64 14.25 1.41
CA GLN A 316 16.81 12.84 1.06
C GLN A 316 18.29 12.46 0.87
N CYS A 317 18.68 11.91 -0.29
CA CYS A 317 20.05 11.57 -0.65
C CYS A 317 20.94 12.78 -1.01
N PHE A 318 20.37 13.97 -1.21
CA PHE A 318 21.09 15.24 -1.40
C PHE A 318 21.53 15.88 -0.08
N SER A 319 21.17 15.29 1.05
CA SER A 319 21.66 15.73 2.35
C SER A 319 23.18 15.60 2.45
N ASN A 320 23.78 16.42 3.32
CA ASN A 320 25.16 16.22 3.76
C ASN A 320 25.32 14.99 4.66
N GLN A 321 24.21 14.46 5.20
CA GLN A 321 24.16 13.22 5.95
C GLN A 321 23.89 12.05 4.99
N GLN A 322 24.63 10.95 5.16
CA GLN A 322 24.36 9.70 4.46
C GLN A 322 23.28 8.91 5.22
N TYR A 323 22.25 8.48 4.50
CA TYR A 323 21.14 7.67 5.01
C TYR A 323 21.23 6.27 4.43
N LYS A 324 21.01 5.24 5.26
CA LYS A 324 21.14 3.82 4.84
C LYS A 324 20.00 3.37 3.91
N GLU A 325 18.92 4.12 3.92
CA GLU A 325 17.81 4.05 2.99
C GLU A 325 18.33 4.14 1.54
N PHE A 326 19.27 5.04 1.26
CA PHE A 326 19.83 5.24 -0.07
C PHE A 326 21.17 4.51 -0.22
N CYS A 327 21.35 3.80 -1.33
CA CYS A 327 22.64 3.23 -1.68
C CYS A 327 23.49 4.26 -2.43
N THR A 328 24.81 4.03 -2.56
CA THR A 328 25.74 5.05 -3.10
C THR A 328 26.42 4.66 -4.40
N ASP A 329 26.21 3.44 -4.87
CA ASP A 329 26.91 2.85 -6.02
C ASP A 329 25.89 2.13 -6.94
N PRO A 330 25.05 2.90 -7.66
CA PRO A 330 24.05 2.30 -8.55
C PRO A 330 24.72 1.58 -9.71
N TYR A 331 24.18 0.41 -10.05
CA TYR A 331 24.63 -0.39 -11.19
C TYR A 331 24.45 0.38 -12.51
N ASP A 332 25.50 0.43 -13.33
CA ASP A 332 25.49 1.07 -14.65
C ASP A 332 25.42 0.01 -15.75
N ASP A 333 24.20 -0.25 -16.25
CA ASP A 333 23.95 -1.23 -17.31
C ASP A 333 24.57 -0.86 -18.67
N SER A 334 24.91 0.43 -18.86
CA SER A 334 25.58 0.92 -20.06
C SER A 334 27.07 0.57 -20.08
N ASN A 335 27.64 0.31 -18.90
CA ASN A 335 29.01 -0.11 -18.72
C ASN A 335 29.11 -1.64 -18.67
N GLN A 336 29.47 -2.27 -19.79
CA GLN A 336 29.62 -3.73 -19.90
C GLN A 336 30.69 -4.34 -18.97
N SER A 337 31.59 -3.52 -18.42
CA SER A 337 32.59 -3.96 -17.44
C SER A 337 32.07 -3.89 -16.00
N ASP A 338 30.93 -3.21 -15.80
CA ASP A 338 30.30 -3.12 -14.51
C ASP A 338 29.60 -4.44 -14.19
N ASN A 339 30.00 -5.04 -13.06
CA ASN A 339 29.52 -6.36 -12.69
C ASN A 339 28.35 -6.19 -11.71
N PRO A 340 27.11 -6.58 -12.07
CA PRO A 340 25.94 -6.39 -11.21
C PRO A 340 26.10 -7.04 -9.82
N LEU A 341 26.94 -8.07 -9.68
CA LEU A 341 27.24 -8.69 -8.38
C LEU A 341 27.90 -7.75 -7.37
N ASN A 342 28.58 -6.70 -7.83
CA ASN A 342 29.23 -5.73 -6.95
C ASN A 342 28.23 -4.73 -6.33
N HIS A 343 27.03 -4.64 -6.88
CA HIS A 343 25.98 -3.69 -6.47
C HIS A 343 24.88 -4.35 -5.66
N LEU A 344 25.05 -5.62 -5.28
CA LEU A 344 24.07 -6.36 -4.50
C LEU A 344 24.14 -5.99 -3.02
N SER A 345 22.98 -5.95 -2.39
CA SER A 345 22.81 -5.93 -0.93
C SER A 345 21.42 -6.43 -0.56
N CYS A 346 21.14 -6.60 0.73
CA CYS A 346 19.76 -6.73 1.17
C CYS A 346 18.97 -5.43 0.90
N SER A 347 17.68 -5.56 0.57
CA SER A 347 16.77 -4.42 0.60
C SER A 347 16.73 -3.79 2.00
N TYR A 348 16.34 -2.50 2.09
CA TYR A 348 16.27 -1.79 3.38
C TYR A 348 15.37 -2.52 4.41
N THR A 349 14.31 -3.16 3.93
CA THR A 349 13.35 -3.96 4.70
C THR A 349 13.75 -5.43 4.87
N HIS A 350 14.91 -5.84 4.36
CA HIS A 350 15.42 -7.21 4.44
C HIS A 350 14.50 -8.28 3.82
N THR A 351 13.62 -7.93 2.91
CA THR A 351 12.70 -8.88 2.25
C THR A 351 13.35 -9.72 1.16
N GLY A 352 14.47 -9.26 0.60
CA GLY A 352 15.13 -9.89 -0.52
C GLY A 352 16.52 -9.34 -0.79
N ILE A 353 17.26 -10.03 -1.66
CA ILE A 353 18.54 -9.52 -2.19
C ILE A 353 18.19 -8.58 -3.35
N GLY A 354 18.59 -7.32 -3.21
CA GLY A 354 18.41 -6.29 -4.20
C GLY A 354 19.71 -5.83 -4.84
N ILE A 355 19.56 -5.02 -5.87
CA ILE A 355 20.65 -4.34 -6.57
C ILE A 355 20.47 -2.83 -6.41
N CYS A 356 21.56 -2.12 -6.15
CA CYS A 356 21.53 -0.67 -6.07
C CYS A 356 21.21 -0.09 -7.45
N MET A 357 20.10 0.63 -7.58
CA MET A 357 19.70 1.26 -8.83
C MET A 357 18.79 2.47 -8.59
N ASN A 358 18.55 3.20 -9.67
CA ASN A 358 17.54 4.24 -9.79
C ASN A 358 16.46 3.71 -10.74
N ASP A 359 15.19 3.71 -10.33
CA ASP A 359 14.08 3.18 -11.13
C ASP A 359 13.46 4.19 -12.10
N GLY A 360 14.06 5.38 -12.23
CA GLY A 360 13.61 6.46 -13.09
C GLY A 360 12.54 7.36 -12.48
N LEU A 361 11.95 6.98 -11.33
CA LEU A 361 11.03 7.83 -10.56
C LEU A 361 11.77 8.78 -9.62
N VAL A 362 12.99 8.44 -9.21
CA VAL A 362 13.68 9.16 -8.15
C VAL A 362 15.16 9.31 -8.46
N GLU A 363 15.76 10.48 -8.29
CA GLU A 363 17.21 10.65 -8.43
C GLU A 363 18.04 9.86 -7.38
N CYS A 364 17.44 9.56 -6.22
CA CYS A 364 18.07 8.84 -5.12
C CYS A 364 18.05 7.31 -5.31
N PRO A 365 19.20 6.65 -5.47
CA PRO A 365 19.24 5.22 -5.68
C PRO A 365 19.04 4.43 -4.38
N TYR A 366 18.48 3.23 -4.51
CA TYR A 366 18.21 2.30 -3.41
C TYR A 366 18.33 0.85 -3.87
N TYR A 367 18.30 -0.09 -2.93
CA TYR A 367 18.33 -1.53 -3.26
C TYR A 367 16.95 -1.99 -3.72
N TYR A 368 16.80 -2.23 -5.02
CA TYR A 368 15.61 -2.81 -5.63
C TYR A 368 15.70 -4.34 -5.60
N VAL A 369 14.71 -5.02 -5.01
CA VAL A 369 14.70 -6.49 -4.89
C VAL A 369 14.62 -7.13 -6.26
N ILE A 370 15.57 -8.03 -6.55
CA ILE A 370 15.52 -8.87 -7.75
C ILE A 370 14.45 -9.95 -7.50
N SER A 371 13.47 -10.10 -8.40
CA SER A 371 12.31 -10.97 -8.11
C SER A 371 12.69 -12.40 -7.75
N ASP A 372 13.69 -12.97 -8.43
CA ASP A 372 14.16 -14.34 -8.22
C ASP A 372 14.96 -14.49 -6.91
N LEU A 373 15.20 -13.37 -6.21
CA LEU A 373 15.86 -13.28 -4.92
C LEU A 373 14.98 -12.55 -3.88
N ASP A 374 13.66 -12.45 -4.11
CA ASP A 374 12.70 -12.18 -3.03
C ASP A 374 12.75 -13.38 -2.08
N CYS A 375 13.23 -13.18 -0.86
CA CYS A 375 13.40 -14.25 0.11
C CYS A 375 12.04 -14.82 0.54
N ARG A 376 10.95 -14.08 0.37
CA ARG A 376 9.62 -14.44 0.87
C ARG A 376 8.87 -15.40 -0.04
N ASP A 377 9.32 -15.54 -1.29
CA ASP A 377 8.72 -16.45 -2.27
C ASP A 377 9.41 -17.81 -2.23
N ALA A 378 8.74 -18.81 -1.66
CA ALA A 378 9.27 -20.17 -1.53
C ALA A 378 9.68 -20.81 -2.87
N GLU A 379 9.08 -20.39 -3.99
CA GLU A 379 9.36 -20.95 -5.31
C GLU A 379 10.65 -20.38 -5.93
N ASN A 380 11.25 -19.33 -5.35
CA ASN A 380 12.54 -18.79 -5.79
C ASN A 380 13.74 -19.70 -5.48
N TYR A 381 13.56 -20.76 -4.71
CA TYR A 381 14.63 -21.72 -4.48
C TYR A 381 15.00 -22.48 -5.77
N ASN A 382 16.04 -22.00 -6.44
CA ASN A 382 16.62 -22.66 -7.60
C ASN A 382 17.65 -23.71 -7.16
N GLN A 383 17.32 -24.99 -7.31
CA GLN A 383 18.20 -26.11 -6.93
C GLN A 383 19.56 -26.08 -7.64
N THR A 384 19.66 -25.55 -8.87
CA THR A 384 20.93 -25.48 -9.60
C THR A 384 21.85 -24.40 -9.03
N LEU A 385 21.29 -23.27 -8.61
CA LEU A 385 22.07 -22.13 -8.10
C LEU A 385 22.41 -22.28 -6.61
N PHE A 386 21.46 -22.74 -5.81
CA PHE A 386 21.57 -22.81 -4.35
C PHE A 386 21.95 -24.20 -3.84
N GLN A 387 22.37 -25.11 -4.73
CA GLN A 387 22.77 -26.46 -4.33
C GLN A 387 23.86 -26.39 -3.25
N GLY A 388 23.60 -27.02 -2.10
CA GLY A 388 24.57 -27.11 -1.02
C GLY A 388 24.80 -25.80 -0.24
N SER A 389 24.04 -24.74 -0.52
CA SER A 389 23.90 -23.59 0.36
C SER A 389 22.82 -23.84 1.43
N ASN A 390 22.68 -22.90 2.34
CA ASN A 390 21.67 -22.92 3.40
C ASN A 390 20.54 -21.91 3.16
N PHE A 391 20.35 -21.48 1.91
CA PHE A 391 19.31 -20.52 1.57
C PHE A 391 17.92 -21.10 1.90
N HIS A 392 17.13 -20.32 2.60
CA HIS A 392 15.73 -20.59 2.89
C HIS A 392 14.88 -19.54 2.20
N PHE A 393 13.91 -19.98 1.40
CA PHE A 393 12.93 -19.10 0.77
C PHE A 393 11.53 -19.44 1.29
N GLY A 394 10.74 -18.43 1.61
CA GLY A 394 9.40 -18.55 2.17
C GLY A 394 9.02 -17.31 2.98
N TYR A 395 7.73 -17.12 3.26
CA TYR A 395 7.20 -15.93 3.93
C TYR A 395 7.86 -15.60 5.28
N ASP A 396 8.50 -16.60 5.91
CA ASP A 396 9.23 -16.51 7.17
C ASP A 396 10.75 -16.32 6.96
N SER A 397 11.15 -15.84 5.78
CA SER A 397 12.54 -15.61 5.41
C SER A 397 12.85 -14.13 5.26
N MET A 398 14.10 -13.77 5.54
CA MET A 398 14.63 -12.44 5.32
C MET A 398 16.06 -12.51 4.75
N CYS A 399 16.47 -11.48 4.02
CA CYS A 399 17.82 -11.29 3.55
C CYS A 399 18.73 -10.87 4.70
N ILE A 400 19.89 -11.52 4.80
CA ILE A 400 20.92 -11.25 5.81
C ILE A 400 22.27 -11.10 5.12
N GLU A 401 23.08 -10.16 5.63
CA GLU A 401 24.46 -10.00 5.19
C GLU A 401 25.33 -11.18 5.65
N GLY A 402 26.18 -11.65 4.75
CA GLY A 402 26.99 -12.83 4.90
C GLY A 402 26.23 -14.12 4.58
N GLY A 403 26.71 -15.21 5.16
CA GLY A 403 26.13 -16.53 4.94
C GLY A 403 27.03 -17.65 5.42
N PHE A 404 26.42 -18.76 5.81
CA PHE A 404 27.09 -19.97 6.24
C PHE A 404 27.63 -20.75 5.02
N VAL A 405 28.68 -20.21 4.38
CA VAL A 405 29.30 -20.79 3.17
C VAL A 405 30.07 -22.07 3.53
N SER A 406 29.66 -23.21 2.97
CA SER A 406 30.24 -24.52 3.31
C SER A 406 31.71 -24.62 2.90
N LYS A 407 32.53 -25.24 3.76
CA LYS A 407 33.91 -25.65 3.41
C LYS A 407 33.95 -26.96 2.62
N ILE A 408 32.91 -27.78 2.73
CA ILE A 408 32.89 -29.18 2.25
C ILE A 408 32.13 -29.29 0.93
N LYS A 409 31.07 -28.49 0.75
CA LYS A 409 30.26 -28.46 -0.47
C LYS A 409 30.64 -27.25 -1.32
N GLN A 410 30.50 -27.37 -2.64
CA GLN A 410 30.49 -26.20 -3.50
C GLN A 410 29.18 -25.45 -3.25
N SER A 411 29.27 -24.26 -2.66
CA SER A 411 28.14 -23.38 -2.39
C SER A 411 28.41 -22.01 -3.00
N ILE A 412 27.35 -21.35 -3.47
CA ILE A 412 27.42 -19.96 -3.90
C ILE A 412 27.80 -19.06 -2.71
N ASP A 413 28.61 -18.04 -2.98
CA ASP A 413 28.96 -16.99 -2.04
C ASP A 413 28.85 -15.66 -2.78
N ILE A 414 27.74 -14.96 -2.52
CA ILE A 414 27.43 -13.64 -3.09
C ILE A 414 27.37 -12.57 -1.99
N GLY A 415 27.88 -12.88 -0.78
CA GLY A 415 27.89 -11.95 0.34
C GLY A 415 26.56 -11.74 1.07
N TYR A 416 25.44 -12.31 0.58
CA TYR A 416 24.11 -12.20 1.19
C TYR A 416 23.37 -13.52 1.07
N SER A 417 22.45 -13.78 2.01
CA SER A 417 21.68 -15.02 2.05
C SER A 417 20.25 -14.80 2.54
N CYS A 418 19.30 -15.58 2.03
CA CYS A 418 17.96 -15.67 2.61
C CYS A 418 17.94 -16.72 3.72
N TYR A 419 17.50 -16.34 4.92
CA TYR A 419 17.37 -17.24 6.07
C TYR A 419 16.02 -17.09 6.75
N GLN A 420 15.53 -18.21 7.30
CA GLN A 420 14.36 -18.20 8.16
C GLN A 420 14.63 -17.32 9.39
N TYR A 421 13.65 -16.53 9.80
CA TYR A 421 13.74 -15.71 11.00
C TYR A 421 12.52 -15.89 11.91
N SER A 422 12.65 -15.43 13.15
CA SER A 422 11.52 -15.31 14.08
C SER A 422 11.74 -14.14 15.01
N CYS A 423 10.64 -13.52 15.43
CA CYS A 423 10.60 -12.45 16.41
C CYS A 423 9.80 -12.90 17.63
N ASP A 424 10.29 -12.61 18.83
CA ASP A 424 9.56 -12.88 20.08
C ASP A 424 8.68 -11.69 20.50
N GLU A 425 7.96 -11.85 21.61
CA GLU A 425 7.07 -10.81 22.17
C GLU A 425 7.81 -9.52 22.58
N ASN A 426 9.14 -9.56 22.73
CA ASN A 426 9.98 -8.40 23.06
C ASN A 426 10.68 -7.82 21.82
N ASN A 427 10.27 -8.24 20.61
CA ASN A 427 10.90 -7.87 19.34
C ASN A 427 12.37 -8.29 19.22
N SER A 428 12.73 -9.41 19.85
CA SER A 428 14.06 -10.01 19.77
C SER A 428 14.17 -10.88 18.51
N LEU A 429 15.10 -10.51 17.61
CA LEU A 429 15.30 -11.20 16.33
C LEU A 429 16.16 -12.46 16.50
N THR A 430 15.68 -13.58 15.95
CA THR A 430 16.45 -14.83 15.83
C THR A 430 16.52 -15.28 14.38
N ILE A 431 17.73 -15.57 13.90
CA ILE A 431 17.98 -16.16 12.58
C ILE A 431 18.13 -17.68 12.73
N ILE A 432 17.49 -18.44 11.85
CA ILE A 432 17.42 -19.90 11.90
C ILE A 432 18.08 -20.47 10.65
N VAL A 433 19.15 -21.26 10.83
CA VAL A 433 19.91 -21.88 9.75
C VAL A 433 20.04 -23.37 10.03
N ASP A 434 19.53 -24.22 9.14
CA ASP A 434 19.44 -25.69 9.33
C ASP A 434 18.83 -26.10 10.69
N GLY A 435 17.88 -25.31 11.20
CA GLY A 435 17.26 -25.51 12.52
C GLY A 435 18.08 -25.05 13.73
N VAL A 436 19.31 -24.55 13.52
CA VAL A 436 20.13 -23.90 14.55
C VAL A 436 19.73 -22.44 14.68
N LYS A 437 19.51 -21.97 15.92
CA LYS A 437 19.09 -20.60 16.23
C LYS A 437 20.29 -19.73 16.56
N TYR A 438 20.36 -18.56 15.94
CA TYR A 438 21.37 -17.53 16.16
C TYR A 438 20.67 -16.26 16.65
N ASP A 439 21.10 -15.76 17.81
CA ASP A 439 20.58 -14.54 18.41
C ASP A 439 21.07 -13.32 17.63
N CYS A 440 20.12 -12.56 17.07
CA CYS A 440 20.36 -11.31 16.36
C CYS A 440 19.64 -10.13 17.02
N SER A 441 19.39 -10.21 18.32
CA SER A 441 18.75 -9.13 19.10
C SER A 441 19.62 -7.89 19.23
N VAL A 442 20.94 -8.03 19.02
CA VAL A 442 21.91 -6.93 19.02
C VAL A 442 22.28 -6.58 17.59
N GLY A 443 21.98 -5.35 17.17
CA GLY A 443 22.22 -4.90 15.80
C GLY A 443 23.69 -4.89 15.41
N GLY A 444 24.00 -5.31 14.18
CA GLY A 444 25.35 -5.39 13.64
C GLY A 444 26.25 -6.46 14.28
N SER A 445 25.71 -7.29 15.18
CA SER A 445 26.48 -8.37 15.81
C SER A 445 26.77 -9.52 14.84
N SER A 446 27.84 -10.28 15.09
CA SER A 446 28.16 -11.49 14.34
C SER A 446 28.14 -12.69 15.28
N PRO A 447 27.06 -13.48 15.29
CA PRO A 447 26.94 -14.65 16.15
C PRO A 447 28.07 -15.67 15.90
N SER A 448 28.53 -16.32 16.98
CA SER A 448 29.53 -17.37 16.87
C SER A 448 29.00 -18.54 16.06
N TYR A 449 29.82 -19.07 15.15
CA TYR A 449 29.47 -20.17 14.27
C TYR A 449 30.54 -21.27 14.25
N ASN A 450 30.20 -22.44 13.68
CA ASN A 450 31.15 -23.53 13.52
C ASN A 450 32.15 -23.22 12.39
N THR A 451 33.32 -22.70 12.77
CA THR A 451 34.41 -22.37 11.84
C THR A 451 35.06 -23.59 11.19
N GLU A 452 34.83 -24.81 11.66
CA GLU A 452 35.30 -26.03 10.99
C GLU A 452 34.41 -26.36 9.78
N GLN A 453 33.12 -26.05 9.85
CA GLN A 453 32.13 -26.34 8.81
C GLN A 453 31.98 -25.21 7.79
N TYR A 454 32.05 -23.96 8.26
CA TYR A 454 31.75 -22.79 7.45
C TYR A 454 32.95 -21.85 7.31
N LYS A 455 33.07 -21.21 6.15
CA LYS A 455 34.12 -20.23 5.85
C LYS A 455 33.85 -18.89 6.54
N GLN A 456 32.60 -18.47 6.56
CA GLN A 456 32.13 -17.23 7.15
C GLN A 456 30.77 -17.45 7.82
N GLY A 457 30.35 -16.47 8.62
CA GLY A 457 29.04 -16.44 9.29
C GLY A 457 28.16 -15.34 8.72
N ILE A 458 27.22 -14.88 9.54
CA ILE A 458 26.29 -13.79 9.21
C ILE A 458 26.59 -12.53 10.04
N VAL A 459 26.12 -11.40 9.54
CA VAL A 459 26.02 -10.15 10.28
C VAL A 459 24.54 -9.86 10.53
N CYS A 460 24.16 -9.69 11.79
CA CYS A 460 22.79 -9.38 12.17
C CYS A 460 22.42 -7.97 11.67
N PRO A 461 21.17 -7.73 11.25
CA PRO A 461 20.71 -6.42 10.81
C PRO A 461 20.98 -5.35 11.86
N ASP A 462 21.19 -4.09 11.46
CA ASP A 462 21.50 -3.01 12.40
C ASP A 462 20.33 -2.59 13.29
N ASN A 463 19.10 -2.83 12.84
CA ASN A 463 17.84 -2.42 13.47
C ASN A 463 16.89 -3.61 13.74
N PRO A 464 17.33 -4.65 14.47
CA PRO A 464 16.56 -5.89 14.61
C PRO A 464 15.20 -5.68 15.28
N LYS A 465 15.11 -4.73 16.21
CA LYS A 465 13.86 -4.37 16.89
C LYS A 465 12.83 -3.80 15.92
N ASP A 466 13.24 -2.84 15.08
CA ASP A 466 12.34 -2.21 14.12
C ASP A 466 11.85 -3.22 13.08
N LEU A 467 12.74 -4.12 12.62
CA LEU A 467 12.37 -5.20 11.69
C LEU A 467 11.36 -6.17 12.30
N CYS A 468 11.50 -6.50 13.59
CA CYS A 468 10.52 -7.32 14.28
C CYS A 468 9.20 -6.59 14.53
N GLU A 469 9.25 -5.28 14.83
CA GLU A 469 8.05 -4.45 14.95
C GLU A 469 7.29 -4.35 13.62
N SER A 470 8.01 -4.24 12.49
CA SER A 470 7.44 -4.16 11.15
C SER A 470 7.25 -5.52 10.48
N ALA A 471 7.43 -6.64 11.18
CA ALA A 471 7.27 -7.98 10.61
C ALA A 471 5.79 -8.25 10.33
N SER A 472 5.30 -7.81 9.17
CA SER A 472 3.90 -7.84 8.77
C SER A 472 3.58 -8.85 7.66
N GLU A 473 4.47 -9.81 7.42
CA GLU A 473 4.28 -10.85 6.41
C GLU A 473 3.23 -11.89 6.85
N CYS A 474 2.30 -12.22 5.95
CA CYS A 474 1.31 -13.25 6.19
C CYS A 474 1.80 -14.62 5.69
N PRO A 475 1.50 -15.71 6.42
CA PRO A 475 1.80 -17.05 5.95
C PRO A 475 1.27 -17.33 4.54
N ASN A 476 2.18 -17.73 3.64
CA ASN A 476 1.93 -18.01 2.23
C ASN A 476 1.15 -16.89 1.51
N GLN A 477 1.34 -15.62 1.89
CA GLN A 477 0.65 -14.47 1.27
C GLN A 477 -0.87 -14.72 1.13
N CYS A 478 -1.48 -15.26 2.19
CA CYS A 478 -2.91 -15.57 2.26
C CYS A 478 -3.41 -16.60 1.24
N ASN A 479 -2.54 -17.49 0.74
CA ASN A 479 -2.83 -18.61 -0.18
C ASN A 479 -3.73 -18.19 -1.37
N LYS A 480 -3.47 -17.02 -1.97
CA LYS A 480 -4.26 -16.45 -3.08
C LYS A 480 -5.75 -16.24 -2.81
N LYS A 481 -6.15 -16.21 -1.53
CA LYS A 481 -7.55 -16.13 -1.07
C LYS A 481 -7.80 -14.90 -0.20
N GLY A 482 -6.85 -13.98 -0.15
CA GLY A 482 -6.95 -12.76 0.62
C GLY A 482 -5.78 -11.84 0.30
N TYR A 483 -5.71 -10.75 1.06
CA TYR A 483 -4.61 -9.80 1.02
C TYR A 483 -4.06 -9.62 2.42
N CYS A 484 -2.73 -9.56 2.54
CA CYS A 484 -2.08 -9.31 3.81
C CYS A 484 -2.08 -7.81 4.14
N LEU A 485 -2.47 -7.46 5.36
CA LEU A 485 -2.32 -6.10 5.89
C LEU A 485 -1.90 -6.21 7.35
N GLY A 486 -0.74 -5.63 7.71
CA GLY A 486 -0.27 -5.61 9.08
C GLY A 486 -0.10 -7.01 9.70
N GLY A 487 0.33 -8.01 8.93
CA GLY A 487 0.49 -9.39 9.38
C GLY A 487 -0.81 -10.19 9.52
N VAL A 488 -1.94 -9.66 9.04
CA VAL A 488 -3.25 -10.32 9.13
C VAL A 488 -3.90 -10.43 7.76
N CYS A 489 -4.23 -11.66 7.36
CA CYS A 489 -4.96 -11.90 6.13
C CYS A 489 -6.40 -11.40 6.17
N THR A 490 -6.78 -10.61 5.16
CA THR A 490 -8.17 -10.33 4.82
C THR A 490 -8.65 -11.31 3.76
N CYS A 491 -9.18 -12.44 4.23
CA CYS A 491 -9.70 -13.52 3.40
C CYS A 491 -11.03 -13.17 2.70
N ILE A 492 -11.23 -13.63 1.48
CA ILE A 492 -12.51 -13.58 0.78
C ILE A 492 -13.54 -14.50 1.43
N ALA A 493 -14.82 -14.27 1.11
CA ALA A 493 -15.92 -15.11 1.57
C ALA A 493 -15.67 -16.60 1.25
N GLY A 494 -15.97 -17.47 2.22
CA GLY A 494 -15.70 -18.90 2.13
C GLY A 494 -14.41 -19.35 2.83
N TYR A 495 -13.52 -18.42 3.20
CA TYR A 495 -12.20 -18.73 3.78
C TYR A 495 -11.92 -17.97 5.09
N SER A 496 -11.04 -18.50 5.92
CA SER A 496 -10.55 -17.92 7.18
C SER A 496 -9.21 -18.59 7.56
N GLY A 497 -8.64 -18.25 8.71
CA GLY A 497 -7.35 -18.74 9.16
C GLY A 497 -6.23 -17.73 8.90
N ARG A 498 -5.04 -18.01 9.44
CA ARG A 498 -3.89 -17.09 9.35
C ARG A 498 -3.40 -16.89 7.92
N ALA A 499 -3.66 -17.87 7.06
CA ALA A 499 -3.26 -17.91 5.66
C ALA A 499 -4.48 -18.03 4.73
N CYS A 500 -5.70 -17.83 5.21
CA CYS A 500 -6.94 -18.16 4.48
C CYS A 500 -7.07 -19.64 4.08
N GLU A 501 -6.49 -20.54 4.88
CA GLU A 501 -6.42 -21.98 4.63
C GLU A 501 -7.67 -22.75 5.06
N LYS A 502 -8.50 -22.18 5.95
CA LYS A 502 -9.68 -22.83 6.53
C LYS A 502 -10.96 -22.41 5.81
N SER A 503 -11.92 -23.32 5.69
CA SER A 503 -13.26 -22.98 5.19
C SER A 503 -14.07 -22.19 6.24
N CYS A 504 -14.81 -21.18 5.81
CA CYS A 504 -15.71 -20.40 6.65
C CYS A 504 -17.00 -20.02 5.93
N THR A 505 -18.13 -20.52 6.43
CA THR A 505 -19.47 -20.25 5.87
C THR A 505 -20.27 -19.20 6.65
N SER A 506 -19.68 -18.61 7.69
CA SER A 506 -20.28 -17.58 8.54
C SER A 506 -19.42 -16.30 8.51
N TYR A 507 -19.39 -15.53 9.61
CA TYR A 507 -18.62 -14.30 9.69
C TYR A 507 -17.15 -14.56 9.99
N ARG A 508 -16.28 -13.76 9.40
CA ARG A 508 -14.85 -13.68 9.77
C ARG A 508 -14.66 -12.58 10.81
N ASP A 509 -14.10 -12.92 11.96
CA ASP A 509 -13.69 -11.96 12.99
C ASP A 509 -12.17 -12.05 13.14
N GLY A 510 -11.45 -11.12 12.51
CA GLY A 510 -10.03 -11.28 12.25
C GLY A 510 -9.76 -12.53 11.40
N ILE A 511 -9.00 -13.47 11.95
CA ILE A 511 -8.65 -14.75 11.31
C ILE A 511 -9.61 -15.89 11.66
N GLU A 512 -10.53 -15.67 12.61
CA GLU A 512 -11.40 -16.72 13.13
C GLU A 512 -12.74 -16.77 12.39
N CYS A 513 -13.29 -17.96 12.23
CA CYS A 513 -14.62 -18.17 11.68
C CYS A 513 -15.65 -18.28 12.81
N VAL A 514 -16.57 -17.32 12.91
CA VAL A 514 -17.50 -17.19 14.05
C VAL A 514 -18.95 -17.15 13.59
N GLN A 515 -19.86 -17.60 14.45
CA GLN A 515 -21.30 -17.52 14.22
C GLN A 515 -21.88 -16.14 14.60
N SER A 516 -21.22 -15.45 15.51
CA SER A 516 -21.57 -14.11 15.99
C SER A 516 -20.29 -13.34 16.27
N CYS A 517 -20.32 -12.04 16.01
CA CYS A 517 -19.18 -11.16 16.22
C CYS A 517 -18.81 -11.01 17.70
N SER A 518 -17.50 -10.83 17.95
CA SER A 518 -16.97 -10.59 19.28
C SER A 518 -17.39 -9.22 19.84
N THR A 519 -16.99 -8.94 21.09
CA THR A 519 -17.33 -7.66 21.72
C THR A 519 -16.63 -6.52 20.99
N ASN A 520 -17.33 -5.41 20.76
CA ASN A 520 -16.87 -4.24 19.99
C ASN A 520 -16.62 -4.49 18.49
N THR A 521 -17.17 -5.56 17.93
CA THR A 521 -17.25 -5.76 16.47
C THR A 521 -18.70 -6.01 16.06
N PHE A 522 -19.03 -5.69 14.81
CA PHE A 522 -20.40 -5.67 14.29
C PHE A 522 -20.50 -6.46 13.00
N ALA A 523 -21.51 -7.32 12.90
CA ALA A 523 -21.73 -8.13 11.71
C ALA A 523 -22.03 -7.24 10.50
N ASP A 524 -21.33 -7.51 9.40
CA ASP A 524 -21.58 -6.91 8.10
C ASP A 524 -21.90 -8.02 7.09
N ASP A 525 -23.16 -8.11 6.68
CA ASP A 525 -23.65 -9.15 5.78
C ASP A 525 -23.12 -8.99 4.35
N SER A 526 -22.69 -7.80 3.96
CA SER A 526 -22.20 -7.53 2.60
C SER A 526 -20.81 -8.11 2.35
N THR A 527 -19.99 -8.11 3.39
CA THR A 527 -18.62 -8.64 3.38
C THR A 527 -18.52 -9.97 4.12
N MET A 528 -19.55 -10.33 4.89
CA MET A 528 -19.57 -11.46 5.82
C MET A 528 -18.38 -11.38 6.80
N TYR A 529 -18.06 -10.17 7.25
CA TYR A 529 -17.04 -9.86 8.26
C TYR A 529 -17.66 -9.27 9.52
N CYS A 530 -16.96 -9.42 10.63
CA CYS A 530 -17.15 -8.62 11.83
C CYS A 530 -16.29 -7.38 11.71
N ILE A 531 -16.93 -6.22 11.57
CA ILE A 531 -16.28 -4.92 11.40
C ILE A 531 -16.07 -4.29 12.76
N GLY A 532 -14.85 -3.82 13.04
CA GLY A 532 -14.52 -3.16 14.30
C GLY A 532 -15.10 -1.76 14.42
N CYS A 533 -14.71 -1.08 15.51
CA CYS A 533 -14.94 0.36 15.70
C CYS A 533 -14.35 1.20 14.55
N PRO A 534 -14.69 2.50 14.46
CA PRO A 534 -13.95 3.45 13.62
C PRO A 534 -12.45 3.45 13.95
N ALA A 535 -11.61 3.88 13.01
CA ALA A 535 -10.17 4.06 13.25
C ALA A 535 -9.89 4.99 14.44
N ASN A 536 -8.81 4.73 15.18
CA ASN A 536 -8.38 5.46 16.39
C ASN A 536 -9.40 5.49 17.55
N CYS A 537 -10.41 4.61 17.49
CA CYS A 537 -11.44 4.48 18.51
C CYS A 537 -11.11 3.36 19.51
N ALA A 538 -11.10 3.71 20.80
CA ALA A 538 -10.90 2.76 21.89
C ALA A 538 -12.18 1.97 22.20
N THR A 539 -13.34 2.64 22.23
CA THR A 539 -14.65 1.98 22.40
C THR A 539 -15.72 2.63 21.53
N CYS A 540 -16.63 1.83 20.98
CA CYS A 540 -17.68 2.29 20.08
C CYS A 540 -19.03 1.60 20.38
N SER A 541 -20.12 2.25 20.02
CA SER A 541 -21.47 1.65 20.09
C SER A 541 -21.94 1.05 18.77
N ALA A 542 -21.28 1.42 17.66
CA ALA A 542 -21.49 0.92 16.32
C ALA A 542 -20.19 1.06 15.51
N LYS A 543 -20.09 0.38 14.35
CA LYS A 543 -18.93 0.48 13.46
C LYS A 543 -18.66 1.89 12.94
N ASP A 544 -19.65 2.78 13.01
CA ASP A 544 -19.59 4.18 12.60
C ASP A 544 -19.82 5.19 13.74
N VAL A 545 -19.83 4.74 14.99
CA VAL A 545 -20.06 5.60 16.16
C VAL A 545 -19.08 5.29 17.28
N CYS A 546 -18.01 6.08 17.34
CA CYS A 546 -17.07 6.07 18.45
C CYS A 546 -17.65 6.76 19.69
N THR A 547 -17.36 6.19 20.87
CA THR A 547 -17.76 6.74 22.17
C THR A 547 -16.56 7.16 23.02
N LEU A 548 -15.38 6.59 22.75
CA LEU A 548 -14.12 6.96 23.39
C LEU A 548 -12.97 6.79 22.40
N CYS A 549 -12.21 7.86 22.17
CA CYS A 549 -11.00 7.83 21.36
C CYS A 549 -9.79 7.33 22.13
N GLU A 550 -8.79 6.86 21.40
CA GLU A 550 -7.44 6.63 21.93
C GLU A 550 -6.81 7.97 22.36
N ASP A 551 -5.86 7.95 23.30
CA ASP A 551 -5.38 9.14 24.05
C ASP A 551 -4.84 10.29 23.17
N THR A 552 -4.46 10.01 21.93
CA THR A 552 -3.89 10.96 20.97
C THR A 552 -4.94 11.67 20.10
N HIS A 553 -6.23 11.33 20.26
CA HIS A 553 -7.31 11.79 19.38
C HIS A 553 -8.47 12.42 20.15
N LEU A 554 -9.22 13.29 19.46
CA LEU A 554 -10.43 13.92 19.97
C LEU A 554 -11.67 13.33 19.32
N LEU A 555 -12.69 13.08 20.13
CA LEU A 555 -13.99 12.64 19.63
C LEU A 555 -14.73 13.82 18.99
N VAL A 556 -14.92 13.77 17.66
CA VAL A 556 -15.67 14.78 16.89
C VAL A 556 -16.64 14.08 15.96
N GLY A 557 -17.94 14.35 16.11
CA GLY A 557 -18.97 13.80 15.22
C GLY A 557 -19.06 12.27 15.18
N GLY A 558 -18.67 11.57 16.25
CA GLY A 558 -18.64 10.11 16.32
C GLY A 558 -17.37 9.45 15.77
N PHE A 559 -16.35 10.25 15.39
CA PHE A 559 -15.06 9.76 14.91
C PHE A 559 -13.91 10.38 15.71
N CYS A 560 -12.76 9.75 15.63
CA CYS A 560 -11.56 10.21 16.31
C CYS A 560 -10.71 11.04 15.35
N GLU A 561 -10.77 12.35 15.53
CA GLU A 561 -9.97 13.30 14.77
C GLU A 561 -8.63 13.53 15.48
N PRO A 562 -7.54 13.71 14.74
CA PRO A 562 -6.27 13.95 15.40
C PRO A 562 -6.21 15.29 16.12
N LEU A 563 -5.46 15.35 17.22
CA LEU A 563 -5.26 16.59 17.96
C LEU A 563 -4.61 17.66 17.07
N PRO A 564 -5.14 18.91 17.03
CA PRO A 564 -4.47 20.01 16.35
C PRO A 564 -3.07 20.17 16.95
N THR A 565 -2.04 20.25 16.10
CA THR A 565 -0.62 20.35 16.50
C THR A 565 -0.33 21.45 17.52
N TYR A 566 -1.14 22.52 17.52
CA TYR A 566 -1.08 23.62 18.50
C TYR A 566 -1.54 23.27 19.93
N SER A 567 -2.24 22.17 20.15
CA SER A 567 -2.83 21.81 21.45
C SER A 567 -1.90 20.98 22.34
N VAL A 568 -0.92 20.29 21.75
CA VAL A 568 0.04 19.45 22.49
C VAL A 568 0.96 20.29 23.38
N ILE A 569 1.24 21.54 22.98
CA ILE A 569 2.01 22.50 23.78
C ILE A 569 1.24 22.89 25.04
N LEU A 570 -0.10 23.00 25.00
CA LEU A 570 -0.89 23.33 26.19
C LEU A 570 -1.03 22.15 27.16
N VAL A 571 -1.21 20.92 26.66
CA VAL A 571 -1.39 19.74 27.53
C VAL A 571 -0.09 19.38 28.26
N THR A 572 1.06 19.43 27.58
CA THR A 572 2.37 19.23 28.22
C THR A 572 2.71 20.34 29.21
N SER A 573 2.32 21.59 28.91
CA SER A 573 2.49 22.72 29.84
C SER A 573 1.61 22.61 31.08
N ILE A 574 0.38 22.10 30.96
CA ILE A 574 -0.54 21.90 32.10
C ILE A 574 -0.10 20.72 32.97
N ILE A 575 0.36 19.62 32.39
CA ILE A 575 0.90 18.47 33.15
C ILE A 575 2.20 18.85 33.87
N ALA A 576 3.08 19.63 33.23
CA ALA A 576 4.27 20.17 33.88
C ALA A 576 3.94 21.14 35.01
N LEU A 577 2.85 21.93 34.89
CA LEU A 577 2.38 22.82 35.96
C LEU A 577 1.76 22.05 37.14
N PHE A 578 1.07 20.94 36.87
CA PHE A 578 0.48 20.07 37.91
C PHE A 578 1.50 19.19 38.63
N LEU A 579 2.64 18.88 38.01
CA LEU A 579 3.76 18.19 38.66
C LEU A 579 4.69 19.16 39.41
N ALA A 580 4.56 20.47 39.18
CA ALA A 580 5.33 21.52 39.83
C ALA A 580 4.57 22.24 40.98
N LEU A 581 3.29 21.90 41.20
CA LEU A 581 2.46 22.27 42.35
C LEU A 581 2.33 21.09 43.30
#